data_AF-A0A7W9WAD2-F1
#
_entry.id   AF-A0A7W9WAD2-F1
#
_cell.length_a   1.000
_cell.length_b   1.000
_cell.length_c   1.000
_cell.angle_alpha   90.00
_cell.angle_beta   90.00
_cell.angle_gamma   90.00
#
_symmetry.space_group_name_H-M   'P 1'
#
loop_
_entity.id
_entity.type
_entity.pdbx_description
1 polymer ?
#
loop_
_entity_poly.entity_id
_entity_poly.type
_entity_poly.pdbx_seq_one_letter_code
_entity_poly.pdbx_strand_id
1 'polypeptide(L)'
;MKTRFSILHLSRVSLLLLGLHGAGLGSAAAQRAPQSAPTPQKGAFYTGKYPSLLREAGYSQAAIDQKVTQAYHDVFEGPNKVYFEVGDSMAYVSDLKNHDARTEGMSYGMMVAVQLNKKGGI
;
A
#
# COMPACT_ATOMS: atom_id res chain seq x y z
N MET A 1 -27.32 73.18 6.28
CA MET A 1 -25.93 73.61 6.05
C MET A 1 -25.37 72.81 4.87
N LYS A 2 -25.02 73.49 3.76
CA LYS A 2 -24.20 73.09 2.59
C LYS A 2 -24.71 71.90 1.70
N THR A 3 -25.49 72.18 0.64
CA THR A 3 -25.11 72.32 -0.82
C THR A 3 -24.80 70.99 -1.52
N ARG A 4 -25.74 70.37 -2.27
CA ARG A 4 -26.07 70.49 -3.73
C ARG A 4 -25.02 69.93 -4.70
N PHE A 5 -25.40 68.92 -5.51
CA PHE A 5 -25.15 68.70 -6.97
C PHE A 5 -25.85 67.36 -7.35
N SER A 6 -27.04 67.33 -7.99
CA SER A 6 -27.34 67.38 -9.47
C SER A 6 -26.66 66.21 -10.22
N ILE A 7 -27.33 65.25 -10.88
CA ILE A 7 -28.08 65.28 -12.17
C ILE A 7 -28.66 63.84 -12.34
N LEU A 8 -29.97 63.56 -12.37
CA LEU A 8 -30.96 63.60 -13.47
C LEU A 8 -30.70 62.65 -14.68
N HIS A 9 -31.71 61.79 -14.97
CA HIS A 9 -32.12 61.19 -16.27
C HIS A 9 -31.32 59.97 -16.81
N LEU A 10 -31.91 58.81 -17.14
CA LEU A 10 -33.00 58.42 -18.07
C LEU A 10 -33.64 57.11 -17.53
N SER A 11 -34.92 56.99 -17.16
CA SER A 11 -36.15 56.85 -17.98
C SER A 11 -36.09 55.78 -19.09
N ARG A 12 -36.88 54.70 -18.91
CA ARG A 12 -37.96 54.19 -19.82
C ARG A 12 -37.97 52.67 -20.05
N VAL A 13 -39.18 52.06 -19.86
CA VAL A 13 -39.79 50.99 -20.70
C VAL A 13 -39.20 49.58 -20.45
N SER A 14 -39.88 48.44 -20.30
CA SER A 14 -41.26 47.94 -20.42
C SER A 14 -41.29 46.59 -19.67
N LEU A 15 -42.30 46.25 -18.86
CA LEU A 15 -43.45 45.42 -19.27
C LEU A 15 -43.11 44.24 -20.20
N LEU A 16 -43.12 42.99 -19.70
CA LEU A 16 -43.97 41.89 -20.20
C LEU A 16 -43.58 40.54 -19.58
N LEU A 17 -44.57 39.82 -19.06
CA LEU A 17 -44.58 38.35 -18.99
C LEU A 17 -44.66 37.77 -20.41
N LEU A 18 -43.83 36.77 -20.72
CA LEU A 18 -44.09 35.68 -21.68
C LEU A 18 -42.99 34.64 -21.44
N GLY A 19 -43.25 33.39 -21.07
CA GLY A 19 -44.02 32.41 -21.84
C GLY A 19 -43.02 31.46 -22.52
N LEU A 20 -43.10 30.18 -22.14
CA LEU A 20 -42.42 28.97 -22.65
C LEU A 20 -41.54 29.08 -23.92
N HIS A 21 -40.41 28.36 -23.90
CA HIS A 21 -39.92 27.36 -24.89
C HIS A 21 -38.39 27.42 -25.02
N GLY A 22 -37.72 26.32 -24.67
CA GLY A 22 -36.27 26.19 -24.85
C GLY A 22 -35.77 24.83 -24.37
N ALA A 23 -36.26 23.76 -25.00
CA ALA A 23 -35.63 22.45 -24.89
C ALA A 23 -34.22 22.53 -25.50
N GLY A 24 -33.23 22.05 -24.75
CA GLY A 24 -31.89 21.74 -25.25
C GLY A 24 -30.82 22.71 -24.81
N LEU A 25 -29.89 22.22 -23.97
CA LEU A 25 -28.44 22.29 -24.17
C LEU A 25 -27.75 21.56 -23.01
N GLY A 26 -27.39 20.31 -23.27
CA GLY A 26 -26.25 19.60 -22.71
C GLY A 26 -26.16 19.46 -21.20
N SER A 27 -26.57 18.29 -20.68
CA SER A 27 -25.81 17.70 -19.57
C SER A 27 -24.40 17.42 -20.10
N ALA A 28 -23.48 18.36 -19.90
CA ALA A 28 -22.06 18.06 -19.87
C ALA A 28 -21.81 17.23 -18.60
N ALA A 29 -22.25 15.97 -18.61
CA ALA A 29 -21.60 14.95 -17.83
C ALA A 29 -20.16 14.94 -18.37
N ALA A 30 -19.27 15.66 -17.69
CA ALA A 30 -17.85 15.60 -17.95
C ALA A 30 -17.46 14.13 -17.84
N GLN A 31 -17.42 13.45 -18.98
CA GLN A 31 -16.83 12.13 -19.10
C GLN A 31 -15.36 12.35 -18.79
N ARG A 32 -15.01 12.17 -17.52
CA ARG A 32 -13.63 12.04 -17.09
C ARG A 32 -13.05 10.94 -17.97
N ALA A 33 -12.17 11.32 -18.89
CA ALA A 33 -11.50 10.37 -19.76
C ALA A 33 -10.93 9.26 -18.87
N PRO A 34 -11.07 7.98 -19.23
CA PRO A 34 -10.46 6.90 -18.47
C PRO A 34 -8.98 7.22 -18.34
N GLN A 35 -8.49 7.35 -17.10
CA GLN A 35 -7.06 7.46 -16.87
C GLN A 35 -6.42 6.22 -17.50
N SER A 36 -5.50 6.43 -18.44
CA SER A 36 -4.76 5.34 -19.06
C SER A 36 -4.10 4.52 -17.96
N ALA A 37 -4.39 3.22 -17.94
CA ALA A 37 -3.77 2.30 -17.00
C ALA A 37 -2.24 2.44 -17.09
N PRO A 38 -1.52 2.43 -15.95
CA PRO A 38 -0.06 2.44 -15.98
C PRO A 38 0.44 1.29 -16.86
N THR A 39 1.49 1.54 -17.64
CA THR A 39 2.13 0.50 -18.43
C THR A 39 2.52 -0.66 -17.50
N PRO A 40 2.22 -1.93 -17.84
CA PRO A 40 2.55 -3.06 -16.99
C PRO A 40 4.05 -3.10 -16.72
N GLN A 41 4.45 -2.91 -15.47
CA GLN A 41 5.84 -3.06 -15.07
C GLN A 41 6.19 -4.56 -15.07
N LYS A 42 7.36 -4.91 -15.61
CA LYS A 42 7.86 -6.30 -15.57
C LYS A 42 8.03 -6.75 -14.11
N GLY A 43 7.59 -7.97 -13.80
CA GLY A 43 7.70 -8.54 -12.44
C GLY A 43 9.14 -8.80 -11.97
N ALA A 44 9.33 -8.97 -10.66
CA ALA A 44 10.64 -9.16 -10.02
C ALA A 44 11.43 -10.36 -10.58
N PHE A 45 10.73 -11.44 -10.97
CA PHE A 45 11.34 -12.60 -11.63
C PHE A 45 12.11 -12.22 -12.91
N TYR A 46 11.55 -11.34 -13.74
CA TYR A 46 12.17 -10.92 -15.00
C TYR A 46 13.20 -9.80 -14.86
N THR A 47 13.18 -9.09 -13.73
CA THR A 47 14.00 -7.89 -13.52
C THR A 47 15.13 -8.08 -12.51
N GLY A 48 15.02 -9.10 -11.65
CA GLY A 48 15.90 -9.28 -10.49
C GLY A 48 15.76 -8.20 -9.41
N LYS A 49 14.79 -7.29 -9.56
CA LYS A 49 14.59 -6.15 -8.66
C LYS A 49 13.36 -6.40 -7.80
N TYR A 50 13.58 -6.57 -6.50
CA TYR A 50 12.51 -6.70 -5.52
C TYR A 50 12.29 -5.35 -4.82
N PRO A 51 11.08 -4.77 -4.88
CA PRO A 51 10.75 -3.53 -4.17
C PRO A 51 10.89 -3.72 -2.65
N SER A 52 11.41 -2.71 -1.97
CA SER A 52 11.43 -2.67 -0.51
C SER A 52 10.30 -1.77 -0.03
N LEU A 53 9.13 -2.37 0.20
CA LEU A 53 7.93 -1.63 0.60
C LEU A 53 8.10 -0.87 1.92
N LEU A 54 8.92 -1.41 2.84
CA LEU A 54 9.26 -0.72 4.09
C LEU A 54 10.12 0.52 3.83
N ARG A 55 11.04 0.49 2.87
CA ARG A 55 11.79 1.69 2.47
C ARG A 55 10.89 2.73 1.83
N GLU A 56 9.97 2.30 0.98
CA GLU A 56 8.97 3.19 0.35
C GLU A 56 8.06 3.84 1.40
N ALA A 57 7.78 3.13 2.50
CA ALA A 57 7.06 3.66 3.66
C ALA A 57 7.90 4.57 4.58
N GLY A 58 9.19 4.80 4.28
CA GLY A 58 10.05 5.74 4.99
C GLY A 58 10.98 5.14 6.06
N TYR A 59 11.05 3.82 6.21
CA TYR A 59 11.99 3.18 7.13
C TYR A 59 13.42 3.16 6.56
N SER A 60 14.42 3.39 7.43
CA SER A 60 15.82 3.26 7.03
C SER A 60 16.18 1.79 6.78
N GLN A 61 17.13 1.55 5.88
CA GLN A 61 17.61 0.18 5.60
C GLN A 61 18.12 -0.50 6.88
N ALA A 62 18.86 0.23 7.72
CA ALA A 62 19.36 -0.30 8.99
C ALA A 62 18.24 -0.77 9.94
N ALA A 63 17.14 -0.01 10.04
CA ALA A 63 16.01 -0.40 10.87
C ALA A 63 15.29 -1.64 10.32
N ILE A 64 15.20 -1.76 8.98
CA ILE A 64 14.60 -2.92 8.32
C ILE A 64 15.46 -4.16 8.56
N ASP A 65 16.76 -4.06 8.34
CA ASP A 65 17.70 -5.17 8.54
C ASP A 65 17.67 -5.64 9.99
N GLN A 66 17.72 -4.70 10.95
CA GLN A 66 17.59 -5.01 12.37
C GLN A 66 16.27 -5.71 12.67
N LYS A 67 15.15 -5.29 12.07
CA LYS A 67 13.84 -5.92 12.29
C LYS A 67 13.80 -7.35 11.75
N VAL A 68 14.38 -7.61 10.58
CA VAL A 68 14.46 -8.94 9.97
C VAL A 68 15.35 -9.86 10.81
N THR A 69 16.53 -9.38 11.23
CA THR A 69 17.44 -10.14 12.10
C THR A 69 16.79 -10.46 13.44
N GLN A 70 16.11 -9.50 14.07
CA GLN A 70 15.45 -9.74 15.36
C GLN A 70 14.30 -10.74 15.21
N ALA A 71 13.49 -10.64 14.16
CA ALA A 71 12.40 -11.58 13.91
C ALA A 71 12.91 -13.01 13.70
N TYR A 72 14.03 -13.17 12.98
CA TYR A 72 14.68 -14.46 12.83
C TYR A 72 15.10 -15.03 14.18
N HIS A 73 15.84 -14.25 14.97
CA HIS A 73 16.27 -14.65 16.30
C HIS A 73 15.07 -15.06 17.16
N ASP A 74 14.04 -14.24 17.25
CA ASP A 74 12.88 -14.52 18.11
C ASP A 74 12.15 -15.81 17.75
N VAL A 75 12.10 -16.16 16.46
CA VAL A 75 11.40 -17.35 15.95
C VAL A 75 12.27 -18.60 16.01
N PHE A 76 13.58 -18.51 15.75
CA PHE A 76 14.44 -19.69 15.55
C PHE A 76 15.53 -19.88 16.62
N GLU A 77 15.98 -18.81 17.29
CA GLU A 77 17.14 -18.86 18.22
C GLU A 77 16.77 -18.50 19.67
N GLY A 78 15.73 -17.68 19.86
CA GLY A 78 15.34 -17.09 21.13
C GLY A 78 14.63 -18.04 22.11
N PRO A 79 14.28 -17.55 23.32
CA PRO A 79 13.68 -18.37 24.37
C PRO A 79 12.28 -18.90 24.02
N ASN A 80 11.58 -18.22 23.11
CA ASN A 80 10.23 -18.58 22.66
C ASN A 80 10.25 -19.16 21.23
N LYS A 81 11.38 -19.71 20.80
CA LYS A 81 11.57 -20.25 19.45
C LYS A 81 10.63 -21.42 19.17
N VAL A 82 10.42 -21.66 17.88
CA VAL A 82 9.66 -22.81 17.35
C VAL A 82 10.57 -23.87 16.74
N TYR A 83 11.89 -23.68 16.74
CA TYR A 83 12.87 -24.58 16.14
C TYR A 83 13.69 -25.36 17.18
N PHE A 84 13.81 -26.67 16.98
CA PHE A 84 14.44 -27.58 17.93
C PHE A 84 15.35 -28.58 17.21
N GLU A 85 16.59 -28.66 17.67
CA GLU A 85 17.61 -29.59 17.17
C GLU A 85 17.46 -30.98 17.80
N VAL A 86 17.83 -32.01 17.03
CA VAL A 86 17.82 -33.42 17.43
C VAL A 86 19.12 -34.05 16.95
N GLY A 87 20.02 -34.35 17.90
CA GLY A 87 21.38 -34.78 17.56
C GLY A 87 22.15 -33.71 16.79
N ASP A 88 23.12 -34.13 15.98
CA ASP A 88 24.08 -33.20 15.36
C ASP A 88 23.64 -32.66 13.99
N SER A 89 22.58 -33.23 13.38
CA SER A 89 22.26 -32.99 11.97
C SER A 89 20.77 -32.89 11.63
N MET A 90 19.89 -32.99 12.63
CA MET A 90 18.46 -32.90 12.41
C MET A 90 17.85 -31.81 13.28
N ALA A 91 16.74 -31.28 12.80
CA ALA A 91 15.93 -30.36 13.56
C ALA A 91 14.51 -30.33 13.00
N TYR A 92 13.58 -29.77 13.78
CA TYR A 92 12.20 -29.59 13.37
C TYR A 92 11.65 -28.24 13.83
N VAL A 93 10.62 -27.77 13.11
CA VAL A 93 9.80 -26.63 13.50
C VAL A 93 8.50 -27.18 14.10
N SER A 94 8.24 -26.82 15.36
CA SER A 94 7.08 -27.30 16.11
C SER A 94 5.93 -26.29 16.09
N ASP A 95 4.71 -26.81 16.02
CA ASP A 95 3.54 -26.09 16.51
C ASP A 95 3.52 -26.18 18.04
N LEU A 96 3.94 -25.11 18.71
CA LEU A 96 4.07 -25.09 20.17
C LEU A 96 2.76 -25.35 20.92
N LYS A 97 1.61 -25.02 20.32
CA LYS A 97 0.31 -25.23 20.97
C LYS A 97 -0.12 -26.70 20.90
N ASN A 98 0.13 -27.34 19.77
CA ASN A 98 -0.30 -28.72 19.52
C ASN A 98 0.79 -29.75 19.87
N HIS A 99 2.02 -29.29 20.14
CA HIS A 99 3.17 -30.11 20.50
C HIS A 99 3.53 -31.14 19.42
N ASP A 100 3.34 -30.79 18.14
CA ASP A 100 3.68 -31.63 17.00
C ASP A 100 4.55 -30.89 15.99
N ALA A 101 5.07 -31.64 15.01
CA ALA A 101 5.77 -31.10 13.86
C ALA A 101 4.88 -31.30 12.63
N ARG A 102 4.54 -30.20 11.95
CA ARG A 102 3.70 -30.21 10.74
C ARG A 102 4.55 -29.92 9.51
N THR A 103 4.22 -30.59 8.40
CA THR A 103 4.93 -30.44 7.11
C THR A 103 4.93 -28.98 6.62
N GLU A 104 3.85 -28.25 6.87
CA GLU A 104 3.74 -26.82 6.58
C GLU A 104 4.82 -26.01 7.33
N GLY A 105 4.92 -26.18 8.65
CA GLY A 105 5.91 -25.48 9.49
C GLY A 105 7.35 -25.82 9.09
N MET A 106 7.60 -27.08 8.75
CA MET A 106 8.90 -27.50 8.20
C MET A 106 9.21 -26.80 6.87
N SER A 107 8.25 -26.75 5.94
CA SER A 107 8.42 -26.09 4.64
C SER A 107 8.65 -24.58 4.79
N TYR A 108 7.99 -23.94 5.76
CA TYR A 108 8.19 -22.52 6.06
C TYR A 108 9.56 -22.26 6.66
N GLY A 109 10.00 -23.06 7.62
CA GLY A 109 11.35 -22.97 8.19
C GLY A 109 12.43 -23.10 7.12
N MET A 110 12.29 -24.07 6.21
CA MET A 110 13.21 -24.26 5.08
C MET A 110 13.24 -23.05 4.14
N MET A 111 12.07 -22.45 3.86
CA MET A 111 11.98 -21.24 3.02
C MET A 111 12.66 -20.04 3.70
N VAL A 112 12.45 -19.84 5.00
CA VAL A 112 13.14 -18.76 5.74
C VAL A 112 14.65 -18.98 5.72
N ALA A 113 15.11 -20.21 5.98
CA ALA A 113 16.51 -20.55 6.00
C ALA A 113 17.21 -20.25 4.66
N VAL A 114 16.60 -20.62 3.53
CA VAL A 114 17.20 -20.35 2.21
C VAL A 114 17.21 -18.86 1.87
N GLN A 115 16.14 -18.13 2.19
CA GLN A 115 16.04 -16.69 1.88
C GLN A 115 17.03 -15.85 2.71
N LEU A 116 17.36 -16.31 3.92
CA LEU A 116 18.31 -15.64 4.81
C LEU A 116 19.71 -16.27 4.80
N ASN A 117 19.97 -17.20 3.88
CA ASN A 117 21.25 -17.89 3.72
C ASN A 117 21.76 -18.59 5.01
N LYS A 118 20.87 -19.33 5.68
CA LYS A 118 21.12 -20.07 6.92
C LYS A 118 21.26 -21.57 6.62
N LYS A 119 22.48 -22.03 6.35
CA LYS A 119 22.76 -23.35 5.72
C LYS A 119 23.01 -24.50 6.71
N GLY A 120 23.44 -24.22 7.95
CA GLY A 120 23.88 -25.25 8.92
C GLY A 120 22.88 -25.57 10.04
N GLY A 121 21.72 -24.93 10.01
CA GLY A 121 20.77 -24.84 11.10
C GLY A 121 20.02 -23.52 10.96
N ILE A 122 18.73 -23.52 11.32
CA ILE A 122 17.97 -22.27 11.47
C ILE A 122 18.19 -21.77 12.89
#